data_AF-A0A7X7GYD3-F1
#
_entry.id   AF-A0A7X7GYD3-F1
#
_cell.length_a   1.000
_cell.length_b   1.000
_cell.length_c   1.000
_cell.angle_alpha   90.00
_cell.angle_beta   90.00
_cell.angle_gamma   90.00
#
_symmetry.space_group_name_H-M   'P 1'
#
loop_
_entity.id
_entity.type
_entity.pdbx_description
1 polymer ?
#
loop_
_entity_poly.entity_id
_entity_poly.type
_entity_poly.pdbx_seq_one_letter_code
_entity_poly.pdbx_strand_id
1 'polypeptide(L)' 'EMLKALDRFVPGIASPHTLLYGVEVKFYSGRLRLSPCLETGISNLFAVGDGAGVSRGLVQASVSGVVAAREILKRG' A
#
# COMPACT_ATOMS: atom_id res chain seq x y z
N GLU A 1 -10.27 0.80 24.42
CA GLU A 1 -11.31 1.83 24.27
C GLU A 1 -12.31 1.54 23.15
N MET A 2 -11.93 1.55 21.86
CA MET A 2 -12.88 1.32 20.75
C MET A 2 -13.66 -0.01 20.85
N LEU A 3 -12.98 -1.15 21.03
CA LEU A 3 -13.65 -2.46 21.13
C LEU A 3 -14.58 -2.55 22.35
N LYS A 4 -14.18 -1.97 23.49
CA LYS A 4 -15.01 -1.90 24.72
C LYS A 4 -16.25 -1.02 24.53
N ALA A 5 -16.14 0.04 23.73
CA ALA A 5 -17.28 0.88 23.39
C ALA A 5 -18.24 0.15 22.43
N LEU A 6 -17.70 -0.57 21.43
CA LEU A 6 -18.47 -1.42 20.52
C LEU A 6 -19.22 -2.55 21.25
N ASP A 7 -18.63 -3.11 22.30
CA ASP A 7 -19.26 -4.15 23.13
C ASP A 7 -20.57 -3.71 23.78
N ARG A 8 -20.77 -2.41 24.01
CA ARG A 8 -22.05 -1.87 24.50
C ARG A 8 -23.17 -1.96 23.47
N PHE A 9 -22.83 -1.99 22.18
CA PHE A 9 -23.78 -2.07 21.06
C PHE A 9 -23.90 -3.50 20.52
N VAL A 10 -22.80 -4.26 20.54
CA VAL A 10 -22.72 -5.65 20.10
C VAL A 10 -22.09 -6.48 21.23
N PRO A 11 -22.90 -7.00 22.17
CA PRO A 11 -22.40 -7.73 23.34
C PRO A 11 -21.55 -8.94 22.94
N GLY A 12 -20.35 -9.05 23.51
CA GLY A 12 -19.43 -10.18 23.31
C GLY A 12 -18.34 -9.92 22.26
N ILE A 13 -18.37 -8.79 21.55
CA ILE A 13 -17.34 -8.42 20.56
C ILE A 13 -15.97 -8.16 21.22
N ALA A 14 -15.95 -7.75 22.49
CA ALA A 14 -14.72 -7.55 23.26
C ALA A 14 -14.32 -8.78 24.11
N SER A 15 -14.95 -9.94 23.89
CA SER A 15 -14.59 -11.17 24.58
C SER A 15 -13.16 -11.61 24.23
N PRO A 16 -12.37 -12.13 25.20
CA PRO A 16 -11.05 -12.71 24.94
C PRO A 16 -11.07 -13.89 23.95
N HIS A 17 -12.24 -14.50 23.75
CA HIS A 17 -12.43 -15.63 22.84
C HIS A 17 -12.96 -15.22 21.46
N THR A 18 -13.15 -13.91 21.21
CA THR A 18 -13.62 -13.41 19.91
C THR A 18 -12.44 -13.18 18.97
N LEU A 19 -12.44 -13.87 17.83
CA LEU A 19 -11.50 -13.61 16.74
C LEU A 19 -11.98 -12.41 15.92
N LEU A 20 -11.21 -11.32 15.94
CA LEU A 20 -11.50 -10.14 15.14
C LEU A 20 -11.01 -10.36 13.70
N TYR A 21 -11.94 -10.50 12.76
CA TYR A 21 -11.66 -10.51 11.33
C TYR A 21 -12.07 -9.17 10.73
N GLY A 22 -11.12 -8.43 10.17
CA GLY A 22 -11.36 -7.11 9.60
C GLY A 22 -10.23 -6.70 8.67
N VAL A 23 -10.52 -5.74 7.79
CA VAL A 23 -9.53 -5.20 6.87
C VAL A 23 -8.67 -4.18 7.62
N GLU A 24 -7.37 -4.45 7.73
CA GLU A 24 -6.41 -3.43 8.16
C GLU A 24 -6.16 -2.47 7.00
N VAL A 25 -6.45 -1.19 7.22
CA VAL A 25 -6.18 -0.13 6.25
C VAL A 25 -4.99 0.69 6.72
N LYS A 26 -3.94 0.75 5.91
CA LYS A 26 -2.82 1.66 6.13
C LYS A 26 -3.15 3.01 5.49
N PHE A 27 -3.53 3.99 6.33
CA PHE A 27 -3.90 5.33 5.88
C PHE A 27 -2.72 6.16 5.37
N TYR A 28 -1.48 5.71 5.60
CA TYR A 28 -0.26 6.38 5.17
C TYR A 28 0.57 5.42 4.32
N SER A 29 0.87 5.85 3.10
CA SER A 29 1.91 5.26 2.25
C SER A 29 3.03 6.29 2.13
N GLY A 30 4.28 5.83 2.18
CA GLY A 30 5.43 6.68 1.91
C GLY A 30 5.37 7.14 0.46
N ARG A 31 4.83 8.33 0.20
CA ARG A 31 4.70 8.87 -1.15
C ARG A 31 6.05 9.43 -1.59
N LEU A 32 6.85 8.57 -2.19
CA LEU A 32 8.15 8.93 -2.73
C LEU A 32 7.99 9.98 -3.83
N ARG A 33 8.93 10.92 -3.92
CA ARG A 33 9.01 11.82 -5.08
C ARG A 33 9.62 11.02 -6.24
N LEU A 34 8.83 10.83 -7.29
CA LEU A 34 9.21 10.05 -8.46
C LEU A 34 9.05 10.87 -9.74
N SER A 35 9.85 10.56 -10.74
CA SER A 35 9.69 11.06 -12.10
C SER A 35 8.46 10.43 -12.79
N PRO A 36 8.05 10.92 -13.97
CA PRO A 36 6.97 10.29 -14.75
C PRO A 36 7.24 8.83 -15.14
N CYS A 37 8.51 8.40 -15.15
CA CYS A 37 8.91 7.02 -15.41
C CYS A 37 9.21 6.21 -14.13
N LEU A 38 8.77 6.71 -12.97
CA LEU A 38 8.86 6.03 -11.66
C LEU A 38 10.28 5.92 -11.10
N GLU A 39 11.20 6.74 -11.59
CA GLU A 39 12.56 6.86 -11.08
C GLU A 39 12.58 7.76 -9.86
N THR A 40 13.39 7.40 -8.87
CA THR A 40 13.62 8.19 -7.67
C THR A 40 14.59 9.35 -7.96
N GLY A 41 14.93 10.15 -6.94
CA GLY A 41 16.03 11.11 -7.04
C GLY A 41 17.43 10.46 -7.17
N ILE A 42 17.52 9.13 -7.01
CA ILE A 42 18.74 8.35 -7.21
C ILE A 42 18.70 7.74 -8.62
N SER A 43 19.73 8.04 -9.41
CA SER A 43 19.85 7.56 -10.79
C SER A 43 19.79 6.04 -10.87
N ASN A 44 19.02 5.51 -11.82
CA ASN A 44 18.79 4.09 -12.05
C ASN A 44 18.12 3.34 -10.87
N LEU A 45 17.55 4.06 -9.90
CA LEU A 45 16.74 3.49 -8.85
C LEU A 45 15.26 3.83 -9.06
N PHE A 46 14.46 2.79 -9.31
CA PHE A 46 13.02 2.91 -9.57
C PHE A 46 12.20 2.39 -8.39
N ALA A 47 11.05 3.02 -8.14
CA ALA A 47 10.13 2.59 -7.09
C ALA A 47 8.73 2.39 -7.68
N VAL A 48 8.14 1.22 -7.46
CA VAL A 48 6.86 0.79 -8.04
C VAL A 48 5.93 0.21 -6.99
N GLY A 49 4.66 0.07 -7.32
CA GLY A 49 3.66 -0.54 -6.45
C GLY A 49 3.18 0.32 -5.28
N ASP A 50 2.43 -0.32 -4.39
CA ASP A 50 1.72 0.36 -3.30
C ASP A 50 2.68 0.92 -2.23
N GLY A 51 3.80 0.21 -2.00
CA GLY A 51 4.83 0.61 -1.05
C GLY A 51 5.55 1.91 -1.44
N ALA A 52 5.63 2.20 -2.73
CA ALA A 52 6.17 3.46 -3.26
C ALA A 52 5.13 4.60 -3.28
N GLY A 53 3.86 4.29 -2.96
CA GLY A 53 2.74 5.23 -3.05
C GLY A 53 2.28 5.50 -4.48
N VAL A 54 2.62 4.61 -5.42
CA VAL A 54 2.27 4.72 -6.86
C VAL A 54 0.88 4.15 -7.14
N SER A 55 0.48 3.11 -6.41
CA SER A 55 -0.78 2.39 -6.61
C SER A 55 -1.49 2.09 -5.29
N ARG A 56 -2.73 1.56 -5.39
CA ARG A 56 -3.50 1.02 -4.24
C ARG A 56 -4.20 -0.29 -4.58
N GLY A 57 -3.53 -1.14 -5.35
CA GLY A 57 -4.12 -2.39 -5.80
C GLY A 57 -3.28 -3.15 -6.80
N LEU A 58 -3.52 -4.45 -6.86
CA LEU A 58 -2.70 -5.42 -7.61
C LEU A 58 -2.48 -5.00 -9.06
N VAL A 59 -3.56 -4.65 -9.79
CA VAL A 59 -3.46 -4.31 -11.22
C VAL A 59 -2.59 -3.07 -11.44
N GLN A 60 -2.80 -2.01 -10.65
CA GLN A 60 -2.01 -0.79 -10.76
C GLN A 60 -0.55 -1.03 -10.37
N ALA A 61 -0.31 -1.83 -9.33
CA ALA A 61 1.04 -2.22 -8.92
C ALA A 61 1.77 -2.97 -10.04
N SER A 62 1.10 -3.95 -10.67
CA SER A 62 1.66 -4.68 -11.81
C SER A 62 1.97 -3.78 -13.01
N VAL A 63 1.05 -2.88 -13.38
CA VAL A 63 1.27 -1.93 -14.48
C VAL A 63 2.46 -1.01 -14.20
N SER A 64 2.60 -0.52 -12.95
CA SER A 64 3.73 0.33 -12.57
C SER A 64 5.09 -0.37 -12.74
N GLY A 65 5.17 -1.67 -12.44
CA GLY A 65 6.36 -2.48 -12.71
C GLY A 65 6.71 -2.54 -14.21
N VAL A 66 5.72 -2.74 -15.07
CA VAL A 66 5.91 -2.77 -16.53
C VAL A 66 6.40 -1.42 -17.06
N VAL A 67 5.88 -0.30 -16.52
CA VAL A 67 6.32 1.06 -16.90
C VAL A 67 7.80 1.26 -16.57
N ALA A 68 8.21 0.94 -15.34
CA ALA A 68 9.61 1.06 -14.93
C ALA A 68 10.54 0.13 -15.74
N ALA A 69 10.13 -1.12 -15.97
CA ALA A 69 10.91 -2.08 -16.75
C ALA A 69 11.13 -1.61 -18.20
N ARG A 70 10.09 -1.06 -18.84
CA ARG A 70 10.20 -0.49 -20.20
C ARG A 70 11.13 0.71 -20.26
N GLU A 71 11.16 1.52 -19.20
CA GLU A 71 12.10 2.64 -19.13
C GLU A 71 13.54 2.14 -18.99
N ILE A 72 13.78 1.15 -18.12
CA ILE A 72 15.10 0.54 -17.95
C ILE A 72 15.61 -0.03 -19.30
N LEU A 73 14.75 -0.75 -20.03
CA LEU A 73 15.10 -1.33 -21.34
C LEU A 73 15.37 -0.30 -22.44
N LYS A 74 14.88 0.93 -22.33
CA LYS A 74 15.17 2.00 -23.30
C LYS A 74 16.52 2.66 -23.06
N ARG A 75 17.05 2.56 -21.84
CA ARG A 75 18.30 3.20 -21.41
C ARG A 75 19.52 2.29 -21.54
N GLY A 76 19.30 0.96 -21.56
CA GLY A 76 20.31 -0.05 -21.88
C GLY A 76 20.35 -0.33 -23.37
#